data_AF-A0A2N1UFH2-F1
#
_entry.id   AF-A0A2N1UFH2-F1
#
_cell.length_a   1.000
_cell.length_b   1.000
_cell.length_c   1.000
_cell.angle_alpha   90.00
_cell.angle_beta   90.00
_cell.angle_gamma   90.00
#
_symmetry.space_group_name_H-M   'P 1'
#
loop_
_entity.id
_entity.type
_entity.pdbx_description
1 polymer ?
#
loop_
_entity_poly.entity_id
_entity_poly.type
_entity_poly.pdbx_seq_one_letter_code
_entity_poly.pdbx_strand_id
1 'polypeptide(L)'
;MQNLYQLFGVSNFASLEELAAAYKQKYAELFSSDSPLANIPKLRELKDAFDLLSDDDKRAAYDEKLTDFLEELHEKYDEAVADLSAGRLQQVVDKLNWCIAKDPGEPDYYETIGLAYRLANDFDNALRSFQQGLKTGQRKAFFHRNLGDIYRLKHDEDNSDTHYLDAAEAFKNILQIDPKNIDAIEQLADIYSRMKFFDESLDLYHQLLRRFPYNAAYHRDIGAVMYELDMAEEAEQHLLEALRIAPGDSAALLFLGLVYFKRRLLGMAVQTLRDSLKNSPDQPEVVQLIDQIEIIRAEIGRTVEEIIYDPAPDAYVEGVVKWYSPDTGMGVLTCQEYPEVLLHYSAIKAEDEATLKKGDRVRFGIVKDSVSPIAVQIEKIGENEESESMPGKIERYDVEKKMGIIRGHDGREVFFAFSALTEEVLESIKPDLEVLFESRSITGLSDNNYEQASRVRLRKRKLPAKPE
;
A
#
# COMPACT_ATOMS: atom_id res chain seq x y z
N MET A 1 43.98 -12.81 -17.20
CA MET A 1 44.54 -11.65 -17.91
C MET A 1 44.18 -10.41 -17.10
N GLN A 2 45.05 -9.41 -16.98
CA GLN A 2 44.69 -8.11 -16.37
C GLN A 2 44.21 -7.20 -17.49
N ASN A 3 43.09 -6.50 -17.29
CA ASN A 3 42.57 -5.56 -18.29
C ASN A 3 43.36 -4.24 -18.24
N LEU A 4 44.27 -4.06 -19.20
CA LEU A 4 45.11 -2.88 -19.32
C LEU A 4 44.32 -1.58 -19.54
N TYR A 5 43.14 -1.61 -20.18
CA TYR A 5 42.32 -0.40 -20.36
C TYR A 5 41.84 0.17 -19.01
N GLN A 6 41.49 -0.70 -18.07
CA GLN A 6 41.08 -0.30 -16.72
C GLN A 6 42.21 0.40 -15.94
N LEU A 7 43.49 0.11 -16.24
CA LEU A 7 44.62 0.85 -15.65
C LEU A 7 44.58 2.34 -15.98
N PHE A 8 44.03 2.71 -17.13
CA PHE A 8 43.85 4.10 -17.55
C PHE A 8 42.51 4.69 -17.12
N GLY A 9 41.55 3.86 -16.66
CA GLY A 9 40.20 4.30 -16.33
C GLY A 9 39.36 4.64 -17.57
N VAL A 10 39.67 4.01 -18.71
CA VAL A 10 38.93 4.16 -19.98
C VAL A 10 38.13 2.89 -20.28
N SER A 11 37.18 3.00 -21.21
CA SER A 11 36.43 1.84 -21.70
C SER A 11 37.34 0.83 -22.41
N ASN A 12 36.90 -0.43 -22.44
CA ASN A 12 37.55 -1.46 -23.24
C ASN A 12 37.60 -1.01 -24.71
N PHE A 13 38.73 -1.22 -25.36
CA PHE A 13 38.95 -0.85 -26.77
C PHE A 13 38.88 0.66 -27.05
N ALA A 14 39.04 1.51 -26.03
CA ALA A 14 39.07 2.98 -26.18
C ALA A 14 40.09 3.44 -27.23
N SER A 15 39.77 4.50 -27.96
CA SER A 15 40.63 5.02 -29.03
C SER A 15 42.03 5.40 -28.52
N LEU A 16 43.03 5.38 -29.39
CA LEU A 16 44.39 5.76 -29.00
C LEU A 16 44.46 7.19 -28.43
N GLU A 17 43.62 8.10 -28.93
CA GLU A 17 43.52 9.48 -28.45
C GLU A 17 43.04 9.54 -27.00
N GLU A 18 41.95 8.83 -26.67
CA GLU A 18 41.43 8.72 -25.30
C GLU A 18 42.46 8.10 -24.36
N LEU A 19 43.14 7.05 -24.82
CA LEU A 19 44.16 6.33 -24.05
C LEU A 19 45.38 7.22 -23.75
N ALA A 20 45.85 7.99 -24.74
CA ALA A 20 46.94 8.94 -24.57
C ALA A 20 46.58 10.09 -23.62
N ALA A 21 45.34 10.60 -23.70
CA ALA A 21 44.84 11.62 -22.78
C ALA A 21 44.79 11.09 -21.34
N ALA A 22 44.19 9.92 -21.13
CA ALA A 22 44.07 9.28 -19.82
C ALA A 22 45.43 8.90 -19.23
N TYR A 23 46.36 8.39 -20.05
CA TYR A 23 47.73 8.11 -19.64
C TYR A 23 48.43 9.37 -19.10
N LYS A 24 48.37 10.47 -19.85
CA LYS A 24 48.98 11.74 -19.45
C LYS A 24 48.41 12.26 -18.13
N GLN A 25 47.10 12.15 -17.95
CA GLN A 25 46.43 12.54 -16.71
C GLN A 25 46.90 11.69 -15.52
N LYS A 26 46.76 10.37 -15.60
CA LYS A 26 47.14 9.46 -14.50
C LYS A 26 48.62 9.52 -14.16
N TYR A 27 49.48 9.64 -15.18
CA TYR A 27 50.91 9.80 -14.97
C TYR A 27 51.20 11.08 -14.18
N ALA A 28 50.56 12.21 -14.53
CA ALA A 28 50.72 13.46 -13.81
C ALA A 28 50.26 13.34 -12.35
N GLU A 29 49.08 12.75 -12.10
CA GLU A 29 48.52 12.54 -10.75
C GLU A 29 49.45 11.70 -9.85
N LEU A 30 49.96 10.57 -10.37
CA LEU A 30 50.87 9.70 -9.62
C LEU A 30 52.22 10.38 -9.37
N PHE A 31 52.71 11.16 -10.33
CA PHE A 31 53.99 11.85 -10.24
C PHE A 31 53.95 13.08 -9.31
N SER A 32 52.81 13.78 -9.23
CA SER A 32 52.63 14.96 -8.38
C SER A 32 52.13 14.65 -6.96
N SER A 33 51.93 13.38 -6.63
CA SER A 33 51.48 12.97 -5.29
C SER A 33 52.51 13.27 -4.19
N ASP A 34 52.08 13.27 -2.92
CA ASP A 34 52.94 13.51 -1.74
C ASP A 34 54.08 12.49 -1.58
N SER A 35 54.06 11.38 -2.32
CA SER A 35 55.11 10.35 -2.30
C SER A 35 55.37 9.76 -3.69
N PRO A 36 56.00 10.51 -4.62
CA PRO A 36 56.21 10.07 -5.99
C PRO A 36 57.08 8.80 -6.09
N LEU A 37 58.05 8.64 -5.18
CA LEU A 37 58.91 7.45 -5.11
C LEU A 37 58.12 6.17 -4.80
N ALA A 38 57.06 6.27 -3.99
CA ALA A 38 56.19 5.14 -3.67
C ALA A 38 55.36 4.68 -4.89
N ASN A 39 55.17 5.56 -5.88
CA ASN A 39 54.39 5.28 -7.09
C ASN A 39 55.23 4.75 -8.26
N ILE A 40 56.56 4.61 -8.13
CA ILE A 40 57.43 4.12 -9.21
C ILE A 40 56.93 2.79 -9.82
N PRO A 41 56.50 1.77 -9.04
CA PRO A 41 55.99 0.53 -9.62
C PRO A 41 54.74 0.75 -10.49
N LYS A 42 53.80 1.58 -10.01
CA LYS A 42 52.56 1.91 -10.74
C LYS A 42 52.83 2.73 -11.99
N LEU A 43 53.75 3.69 -11.92
CA LEU A 43 54.17 4.50 -13.07
C LEU A 43 54.81 3.62 -14.16
N ARG A 44 55.61 2.62 -13.75
CA ARG A 44 56.20 1.66 -14.68
C ARG A 44 55.13 0.78 -15.33
N GLU A 45 54.22 0.23 -14.54
CA GLU A 45 53.10 -0.57 -15.05
C GLU A 45 52.24 0.22 -16.04
N LEU A 46 51.89 1.46 -15.70
CA LEU A 46 51.10 2.34 -16.54
C LEU A 46 51.82 2.66 -17.86
N LYS A 47 53.14 2.89 -17.82
CA LYS A 47 53.96 3.11 -19.00
C LYS A 47 54.04 1.85 -19.88
N ASP A 48 54.36 0.71 -19.29
CA ASP A 48 54.50 -0.57 -20.02
C ASP A 48 53.17 -0.95 -20.69
N ALA A 49 52.04 -0.69 -20.03
CA ALA A 49 50.70 -0.86 -20.60
C ALA A 49 50.44 0.10 -21.77
N PHE A 50 50.84 1.38 -21.64
CA PHE A 50 50.65 2.38 -22.70
C PHE A 50 51.52 2.08 -23.92
N ASP A 51 52.78 1.69 -23.72
CA ASP A 51 53.71 1.31 -24.78
C ASP A 51 53.20 0.07 -25.55
N LEU A 52 52.48 -0.84 -24.87
CA LEU A 52 51.84 -1.99 -25.52
C LEU A 52 50.60 -1.58 -26.32
N LEU A 53 49.71 -0.75 -25.73
CA LEU A 53 48.44 -0.34 -26.35
C LEU A 53 48.58 0.77 -27.40
N SER A 54 49.75 1.41 -27.50
CA SER A 54 50.05 2.42 -28.52
C SER A 54 50.67 1.85 -29.80
N ASP A 55 51.04 0.57 -29.79
CA ASP A 55 51.54 -0.17 -30.95
C ASP A 55 50.38 -0.95 -31.59
N ASP A 56 50.04 -0.63 -32.84
CA ASP A 56 48.83 -1.14 -33.50
C ASP A 56 48.78 -2.68 -33.55
N ASP A 57 49.90 -3.34 -33.88
CA ASP A 57 49.96 -4.81 -33.99
C ASP A 57 49.84 -5.49 -32.63
N LYS A 58 50.53 -4.94 -31.61
CA LYS A 58 50.45 -5.48 -30.23
C LYS A 58 49.09 -5.25 -29.62
N ARG A 59 48.49 -4.08 -29.87
CA ARG A 59 47.16 -3.73 -29.41
C ARG A 59 46.13 -4.66 -30.04
N ALA A 60 46.17 -4.90 -31.34
CA ALA A 60 45.23 -5.82 -32.01
C ALA A 60 45.28 -7.23 -31.40
N ALA A 61 46.48 -7.77 -31.19
CA ALA A 61 46.66 -9.10 -30.56
C ALA A 61 46.26 -9.13 -29.08
N TYR A 62 46.36 -8.00 -28.37
CA TYR A 62 45.87 -7.87 -26.99
C TYR A 62 44.34 -7.77 -26.95
N ASP A 63 43.74 -7.00 -27.85
CA ASP A 63 42.30 -6.78 -27.95
C ASP A 63 41.57 -8.09 -28.28
N GLU A 64 42.11 -8.93 -29.17
CA GLU A 64 41.58 -10.27 -29.43
C GLU A 64 41.52 -11.13 -28.16
N LYS A 65 42.63 -11.19 -27.40
CA LYS A 65 42.67 -11.94 -26.13
C LYS A 65 41.75 -11.36 -25.06
N LEU A 66 41.58 -10.03 -25.05
CA LEU A 66 40.67 -9.37 -24.13
C LEU A 66 39.23 -9.71 -24.47
N THR A 67 38.86 -9.75 -25.75
CA THR A 67 37.55 -10.20 -26.20
C THR A 67 37.24 -11.61 -25.72
N ASP A 68 38.12 -12.58 -26.01
CA ASP A 68 37.94 -13.98 -25.55
C ASP A 68 37.77 -14.06 -24.03
N PHE A 69 38.57 -13.28 -23.28
CA PHE A 69 38.50 -13.23 -21.84
C PHE A 69 37.18 -12.63 -21.31
N LEU A 70 36.68 -11.57 -21.95
CA LEU A 70 35.40 -10.96 -21.59
C LEU A 70 34.23 -11.90 -21.91
N GLU A 71 34.30 -12.65 -23.01
CA GLU A 71 33.31 -13.68 -23.35
C GLU A 71 33.28 -14.79 -22.31
N GLU A 72 34.45 -15.30 -21.89
CA GLU A 72 34.54 -16.30 -20.80
C GLU A 72 33.94 -15.77 -19.49
N LEU A 73 34.21 -14.50 -19.16
CA LEU A 73 33.67 -13.84 -17.97
C LEU A 73 32.13 -13.75 -18.00
N HIS A 74 31.57 -13.41 -19.16
CA HIS A 74 30.14 -13.30 -19.37
C HIS A 74 29.46 -14.67 -19.31
N GLU A 75 30.02 -15.68 -19.98
CA GLU A 75 29.52 -17.06 -19.94
C GLU A 75 29.48 -17.60 -18.50
N LYS A 76 30.55 -17.37 -17.73
CA LYS A 76 30.62 -17.79 -16.32
C LYS A 76 29.59 -17.08 -15.45
N TYR A 77 29.31 -15.81 -15.73
CA TYR A 77 28.25 -15.07 -15.04
C TYR A 77 26.86 -15.63 -15.39
N ASP A 78 26.58 -15.86 -16.67
CA ASP A 78 25.30 -16.44 -17.13
C ASP A 78 25.05 -17.83 -16.52
N GLU A 79 26.08 -18.68 -16.46
CA GLU A 79 26.00 -19.96 -15.75
C GLU A 79 25.66 -19.78 -14.26
N ALA A 80 26.23 -18.76 -13.59
CA ALA A 80 25.96 -18.49 -12.18
C ALA A 80 24.51 -18.03 -11.96
N VAL A 81 23.96 -17.21 -12.85
CA VAL A 81 22.54 -16.80 -12.80
C VAL A 81 21.61 -17.99 -13.04
N ALA A 82 21.96 -18.88 -13.96
CA ALA A 82 21.21 -20.12 -14.19
C ALA A 82 21.25 -21.07 -12.97
N ASP A 83 22.40 -21.16 -12.29
CA ASP A 83 22.54 -21.93 -11.05
C ASP A 83 21.75 -21.33 -9.90
N LEU A 84 21.69 -20.00 -9.79
CA LEU A 84 20.89 -19.31 -8.78
C LEU A 84 19.41 -19.64 -8.96
N SER A 85 18.92 -19.57 -10.20
CA SER A 85 17.53 -19.93 -10.55
C SER A 85 17.21 -21.40 -10.24
N ALA A 86 18.22 -22.27 -10.28
CA ALA A 86 18.08 -23.68 -9.96
C ALA A 86 18.40 -24.04 -8.50
N GLY A 87 18.65 -23.05 -7.64
CA GLY A 87 18.97 -23.26 -6.22
C GLY A 87 20.33 -23.92 -5.97
N ARG A 88 21.24 -23.95 -6.95
CA ARG A 88 22.59 -24.52 -6.82
C ARG A 88 23.56 -23.52 -6.20
N LEU A 89 23.25 -23.06 -4.98
CA LEU A 89 23.87 -21.90 -4.34
C LEU A 89 25.41 -21.99 -4.23
N GLN A 90 25.98 -23.16 -3.95
CA GLN A 90 27.43 -23.32 -3.89
C GLN A 90 28.11 -23.06 -5.25
N GLN A 91 27.49 -23.50 -6.34
CA GLN A 91 28.05 -23.31 -7.68
C GLN A 91 28.01 -21.83 -8.09
N VAL A 92 26.97 -21.10 -7.65
CA VAL A 92 26.88 -19.64 -7.79
C VAL A 92 28.08 -18.97 -7.10
N VAL A 93 28.33 -19.34 -5.84
CA VAL A 93 29.43 -18.78 -5.04
C VAL A 93 30.78 -19.07 -5.69
N ASP A 94 31.02 -20.31 -6.13
CA ASP A 94 32.31 -20.69 -6.74
C ASP A 94 32.56 -19.91 -8.04
N LYS A 95 31.55 -19.80 -8.91
CA LYS A 95 31.64 -19.06 -10.18
C LYS A 95 31.82 -17.57 -9.95
N LEU A 96 31.03 -16.96 -9.06
CA LEU A 96 31.11 -15.53 -8.81
C LEU A 96 32.38 -15.13 -8.06
N ASN A 97 32.93 -15.96 -7.17
CA ASN A 97 34.25 -15.70 -6.60
C ASN A 97 35.35 -15.66 -7.66
N TRP A 98 35.25 -16.53 -8.68
CA TRP A 98 36.15 -16.45 -9.82
C TRP A 98 35.95 -15.15 -10.61
N CYS A 99 34.69 -14.78 -10.95
CA CYS A 99 34.39 -13.54 -11.66
C CYS A 99 34.87 -12.29 -10.90
N ILE A 100 34.60 -12.21 -9.59
CA ILE A 100 35.04 -11.11 -8.71
C ILE A 100 36.57 -11.02 -8.65
N ALA A 101 37.27 -12.16 -8.63
CA ALA A 101 38.73 -12.17 -8.66
C ALA A 101 39.31 -11.66 -9.99
N LYS A 102 38.52 -11.65 -11.08
CA LYS A 102 38.90 -11.17 -12.41
C LYS A 102 38.50 -9.72 -12.65
N ASP A 103 37.29 -9.36 -12.26
CA ASP A 103 36.73 -8.02 -12.38
C ASP A 103 35.94 -7.65 -11.11
N PRO A 104 36.62 -7.12 -10.08
CA PRO A 104 35.97 -6.71 -8.83
C PRO A 104 35.17 -5.41 -8.96
N GLY A 105 35.13 -4.78 -10.14
CA GLY A 105 34.39 -3.54 -10.37
C GLY A 105 32.91 -3.77 -10.70
N GLU A 106 32.53 -5.00 -11.05
CA GLU A 106 31.21 -5.33 -11.57
C GLU A 106 30.18 -5.53 -10.45
N PRO A 107 29.18 -4.64 -10.30
CA PRO A 107 28.16 -4.76 -9.24
C PRO A 107 27.31 -6.03 -9.33
N ASP A 108 27.05 -6.54 -10.55
CA ASP A 108 26.14 -7.66 -10.76
C ASP A 108 26.64 -8.94 -10.09
N TYR A 109 27.96 -9.09 -9.91
CA TYR A 109 28.54 -10.23 -9.19
C TYR A 109 28.25 -10.19 -7.71
N TYR A 110 28.38 -9.01 -7.08
CA TYR A 110 28.10 -8.82 -5.66
C TYR A 110 26.61 -8.93 -5.35
N GLU A 111 25.77 -8.44 -6.27
CA GLU A 111 24.31 -8.61 -6.22
C GLU A 111 23.95 -10.11 -6.23
N THR A 112 24.43 -10.85 -7.24
CA THR A 112 24.07 -12.26 -7.43
C THR A 112 24.60 -13.15 -6.30
N ILE A 113 25.85 -12.94 -5.85
CA ILE A 113 26.44 -13.75 -4.77
C ILE A 113 25.81 -13.41 -3.41
N GLY A 114 25.48 -12.14 -3.16
CA GLY A 114 24.77 -11.72 -1.95
C GLY A 114 23.37 -12.31 -1.86
N LEU A 115 22.64 -12.35 -2.98
CA LEU A 115 21.34 -13.02 -3.06
C LEU A 115 21.46 -14.53 -2.84
N ALA A 116 22.50 -15.18 -3.38
CA ALA A 116 22.76 -16.60 -3.16
C ALA A 116 23.00 -16.91 -1.67
N TYR A 117 23.82 -16.10 -0.99
CA TYR A 117 24.04 -16.24 0.46
C TYR A 117 22.76 -15.96 1.25
N ARG A 118 21.95 -14.97 0.86
CA ARG A 118 20.67 -14.69 1.52
C ARG A 118 19.70 -15.88 1.41
N LEU A 119 19.60 -16.51 0.24
CA LEU A 119 18.78 -17.71 0.05
C LEU A 119 19.30 -18.93 0.83
N ALA A 120 20.60 -18.96 1.14
CA ALA A 120 21.21 -19.97 2.00
C ALA A 120 21.02 -19.68 3.51
N ASN A 121 20.36 -18.56 3.87
CA ASN A 121 20.34 -17.99 5.23
C ASN A 121 21.74 -17.71 5.81
N ASP A 122 22.75 -17.55 4.95
CA ASP A 122 24.09 -17.12 5.35
C ASP A 122 24.17 -15.59 5.34
N PHE A 123 23.51 -14.99 6.32
CA PHE A 123 23.35 -13.54 6.41
C PHE A 123 24.68 -12.79 6.51
N ASP A 124 25.69 -13.36 7.17
CA ASP A 124 26.98 -12.69 7.35
C ASP A 124 27.75 -12.57 6.03
N ASN A 125 27.76 -13.60 5.19
CA ASN A 125 28.37 -13.51 3.86
C ASN A 125 27.52 -12.68 2.88
N ALA A 126 26.19 -12.69 3.02
CA ALA A 126 25.32 -11.82 2.25
C ALA A 126 25.60 -10.33 2.54
N LEU A 127 25.67 -9.95 3.82
CA LEU A 127 26.02 -8.59 4.26
C LEU A 127 27.38 -8.15 3.69
N ARG A 128 28.41 -9.00 3.82
CA ARG A 128 29.74 -8.70 3.25
C ARG A 128 29.68 -8.48 1.74
N SER A 129 28.94 -9.32 1.02
CA SER A 129 28.81 -9.26 -0.44
C SER A 129 28.16 -7.94 -0.87
N PHE A 130 27.03 -7.57 -0.25
CA PHE A 130 26.37 -6.30 -0.56
C PHE A 130 27.19 -5.07 -0.14
N GLN A 131 27.95 -5.14 0.97
CA GLN A 131 28.89 -4.09 1.36
C GLN A 131 30.04 -3.93 0.35
N GLN A 132 30.54 -5.01 -0.25
CA GLN A 132 31.50 -4.90 -1.36
C GLN A 132 30.83 -4.33 -2.61
N GLY A 133 29.60 -4.74 -2.92
CA GLY A 133 28.80 -4.18 -4.01
C GLY A 133 28.65 -2.65 -3.91
N LEU A 134 28.43 -2.11 -2.70
CA LEU A 134 28.39 -0.66 -2.46
C LEU A 134 29.68 0.07 -2.87
N LYS A 135 30.84 -0.59 -2.79
CA LYS A 135 32.14 0.02 -3.16
C LYS A 135 32.29 0.21 -4.67
N THR A 136 31.51 -0.50 -5.49
CA THR A 136 31.46 -0.28 -6.96
C THR A 136 30.85 1.08 -7.30
N GLY A 137 30.10 1.69 -6.38
CA GLY A 137 29.43 2.98 -6.57
C GLY A 137 28.11 2.90 -7.37
N GLN A 138 27.81 1.76 -8.00
CA GLN A 138 26.62 1.52 -8.78
C GLN A 138 25.53 0.85 -7.93
N ARG A 139 24.26 0.93 -8.37
CA ARG A 139 23.10 0.24 -7.73
C ARG A 139 22.99 0.40 -6.21
N LYS A 140 23.46 1.52 -5.64
CA LYS A 140 23.52 1.71 -4.17
C LYS A 140 22.19 1.48 -3.46
N ALA A 141 21.08 1.93 -4.04
CA ALA A 141 19.75 1.73 -3.46
C ALA A 141 19.39 0.24 -3.33
N PHE A 142 19.73 -0.58 -4.33
CA PHE A 142 19.52 -2.03 -4.29
C PHE A 142 20.32 -2.69 -3.17
N PHE A 143 21.60 -2.35 -3.05
CA PHE A 143 22.46 -2.91 -2.00
C PHE A 143 21.98 -2.48 -0.60
N HIS A 144 21.65 -1.20 -0.41
CA HIS A 144 21.10 -0.74 0.86
C HIS A 144 19.76 -1.41 1.20
N ARG A 145 18.87 -1.64 0.23
CA ARG A 145 17.63 -2.38 0.46
C ARG A 145 17.90 -3.77 1.02
N ASN A 146 18.78 -4.54 0.35
CA ASN A 146 19.07 -5.90 0.78
C ASN A 146 19.81 -5.95 2.13
N LEU A 147 20.68 -4.97 2.42
CA LEU A 147 21.28 -4.82 3.75
C LEU A 147 20.19 -4.60 4.80
N GLY A 148 19.28 -3.65 4.57
CA GLY A 148 18.16 -3.36 5.47
C GLY A 148 17.27 -4.58 5.75
N ASP A 149 16.91 -5.31 4.70
CA ASP A 149 16.13 -6.54 4.81
C ASP A 149 16.84 -7.61 5.65
N ILE A 150 18.15 -7.81 5.43
CA ILE A 150 18.92 -8.81 6.21
C ILE A 150 19.05 -8.40 7.66
N TYR A 151 19.28 -7.12 7.95
CA TYR A 151 19.33 -6.65 9.33
C TYR A 151 18.01 -6.86 10.06
N ARG A 152 16.86 -6.65 9.41
CA ARG A 152 15.55 -7.00 9.99
C ARG A 152 15.43 -8.49 10.28
N LEU A 153 15.83 -9.36 9.34
CA LEU A 153 15.79 -10.81 9.55
C LEU A 153 16.69 -11.25 10.73
N LYS A 154 17.89 -10.66 10.87
CA LYS A 154 18.77 -10.94 12.01
C LYS A 154 18.13 -10.49 13.32
N HIS A 155 17.45 -9.33 13.34
CA HIS A 155 16.69 -8.91 14.51
C HIS A 155 15.58 -9.92 14.85
N ASP A 156 14.84 -10.42 13.88
CA ASP A 156 13.79 -11.41 14.14
C ASP A 156 14.35 -12.73 14.72
N GLU A 157 15.62 -13.05 14.47
CA GLU A 157 16.31 -14.22 15.04
C GLU A 157 16.82 -14.02 16.48
N ASP A 158 17.36 -12.84 16.82
CA ASP A 158 18.06 -12.60 18.10
C ASP A 158 17.45 -11.51 18.99
N ASN A 159 16.43 -10.80 18.49
CA ASN A 159 15.75 -9.67 19.11
C ASN A 159 16.70 -8.51 19.51
N SER A 160 17.79 -8.31 18.77
CA SER A 160 18.80 -7.28 19.02
C SER A 160 18.40 -5.92 18.43
N ASP A 161 18.26 -4.89 19.27
CA ASP A 161 17.97 -3.51 18.85
C ASP A 161 19.04 -2.93 17.91
N THR A 162 20.28 -3.44 17.98
CA THR A 162 21.38 -2.98 17.11
C THR A 162 21.08 -3.25 15.64
N HIS A 163 20.43 -4.37 15.34
CA HIS A 163 20.09 -4.74 13.97
C HIS A 163 18.99 -3.83 13.39
N TYR A 164 18.03 -3.37 14.20
CA TYR A 164 17.07 -2.37 13.71
C TYR A 164 17.72 -1.01 13.42
N LEU A 165 18.72 -0.59 14.20
CA LEU A 165 19.48 0.62 13.90
C LEU A 165 20.21 0.52 12.55
N ASP A 166 20.88 -0.60 12.31
CA ASP A 166 21.56 -0.86 11.03
C ASP A 166 20.56 -0.90 9.86
N ALA A 167 19.39 -1.50 10.07
CA ALA A 167 18.32 -1.53 9.07
C ALA A 167 17.80 -0.12 8.75
N ALA A 168 17.52 0.69 9.79
CA ALA A 168 17.08 2.06 9.63
C ALA A 168 18.11 2.91 8.87
N GLU A 169 19.41 2.75 9.17
CA GLU A 169 20.48 3.44 8.44
C GLU A 169 20.53 3.01 6.97
N ALA A 170 20.34 1.73 6.68
CA ALA A 170 20.28 1.24 5.29
C ALA A 170 19.13 1.90 4.51
N PHE A 171 17.91 1.95 5.06
CA PHE A 171 16.78 2.61 4.39
C PHE A 171 16.95 4.15 4.31
N LYS A 172 17.55 4.79 5.32
CA LYS A 172 17.94 6.21 5.23
C LYS A 172 18.88 6.49 4.07
N ASN A 173 19.86 5.62 3.83
CA ASN A 173 20.78 5.77 2.70
C ASN A 173 20.04 5.66 1.35
N ILE A 174 18.99 4.85 1.25
CA ILE A 174 18.11 4.83 0.06
C ILE A 174 17.42 6.19 -0.11
N LEU A 175 16.90 6.77 0.96
CA LEU A 175 16.24 8.10 0.93
C LEU A 175 17.20 9.25 0.63
N GLN A 176 18.50 9.11 0.91
CA GLN A 176 19.51 10.07 0.45
C GLN A 176 19.72 10.03 -1.07
N ILE A 177 19.53 8.85 -1.69
CA ILE A 177 19.66 8.64 -3.14
C ILE A 177 18.36 9.04 -3.85
N ASP A 178 17.22 8.56 -3.34
CA ASP A 178 15.89 8.87 -3.83
C ASP A 178 14.96 9.24 -2.66
N PRO A 179 14.81 10.54 -2.36
CA PRO A 179 13.97 11.03 -1.26
C PRO A 179 12.48 10.69 -1.39
N LYS A 180 12.01 10.23 -2.55
CA LYS A 180 10.60 9.91 -2.81
C LYS A 180 10.35 8.41 -2.93
N ASN A 181 11.34 7.59 -2.57
CA ASN A 181 11.23 6.13 -2.60
C ASN A 181 10.21 5.66 -1.56
N ILE A 182 9.02 5.26 -2.03
CA ILE A 182 7.88 4.90 -1.19
C ILE A 182 8.22 3.69 -0.31
N ASP A 183 8.85 2.68 -0.89
CA ASP A 183 9.22 1.44 -0.21
C ASP A 183 10.19 1.73 0.94
N ALA A 184 11.21 2.56 0.73
CA ALA A 184 12.15 2.94 1.79
C ALA A 184 11.50 3.79 2.89
N ILE A 185 10.54 4.68 2.55
CA ILE A 185 9.77 5.44 3.56
C ILE A 185 8.92 4.48 4.41
N GLU A 186 8.24 3.53 3.77
CA GLU A 186 7.40 2.54 4.44
C GLU A 186 8.21 1.62 5.36
N GLN A 187 9.33 1.06 4.87
CA GLN A 187 10.20 0.22 5.70
C GLN A 187 10.79 1.00 6.87
N LEU A 188 11.20 2.26 6.66
CA LEU A 188 11.73 3.09 7.74
C LEU A 188 10.65 3.44 8.78
N ALA A 189 9.40 3.68 8.36
CA ALA A 189 8.28 3.94 9.26
C ALA A 189 7.94 2.74 10.16
N ASP A 190 7.93 1.52 9.58
CA ASP A 190 7.75 0.26 10.33
C ASP A 190 8.90 0.05 11.32
N ILE A 191 10.15 0.21 10.89
CA ILE A 191 11.32 0.07 11.76
C ILE A 191 11.24 1.05 12.93
N TYR A 192 10.95 2.33 12.68
CA TYR A 192 10.81 3.32 13.73
C TYR A 192 9.66 3.02 14.71
N SER A 193 8.53 2.54 14.20
CA SER A 193 7.42 2.08 15.05
C SER A 193 7.87 0.97 16.02
N ARG A 194 8.57 -0.05 15.50
CA ARG A 194 9.08 -1.19 16.31
C ARG A 194 10.14 -0.77 17.32
N MET A 195 10.99 0.18 16.94
CA MET A 195 12.00 0.79 17.81
C MET A 195 11.42 1.80 18.81
N LYS A 196 10.10 2.06 18.77
CA LYS A 196 9.38 3.04 19.61
C LYS A 196 9.78 4.50 19.35
N PHE A 197 10.35 4.78 18.19
CA PHE A 197 10.51 6.14 17.64
C PHE A 197 9.20 6.56 16.97
N PHE A 198 8.16 6.72 17.80
CA PHE A 198 6.79 6.87 17.35
C PHE A 198 6.56 8.19 16.58
N ASP A 199 7.16 9.29 17.04
CA ASP A 199 7.03 10.59 16.37
C ASP A 199 7.62 10.54 14.95
N GLU A 200 8.82 9.99 14.81
CA GLU A 200 9.47 9.83 13.51
C GLU A 200 8.73 8.84 12.59
N SER A 201 8.12 7.81 13.17
CA SER A 201 7.27 6.86 12.44
C SER A 201 6.00 7.54 11.91
N LEU A 202 5.30 8.32 12.74
CA LEU A 202 4.11 9.08 12.33
C LEU A 202 4.43 10.08 11.23
N ASP A 203 5.55 10.79 11.32
CA ASP A 203 5.96 11.74 10.28
C ASP A 203 6.13 11.06 8.90
N LEU A 204 6.68 9.84 8.87
CA LEU A 204 6.83 9.05 7.65
C LEU A 204 5.49 8.49 7.16
N TYR A 205 4.66 7.95 8.05
CA TYR A 205 3.33 7.46 7.66
C TYR A 205 2.42 8.60 7.16
N HIS A 206 2.46 9.79 7.77
CA HIS A 206 1.74 10.95 7.26
C HIS A 206 2.26 11.41 5.89
N GLN A 207 3.56 11.27 5.62
CA GLN A 207 4.10 11.49 4.27
C GLN A 207 3.52 10.51 3.25
N LEU A 208 3.44 9.22 3.60
CA LEU A 208 2.84 8.19 2.75
C LEU A 208 1.35 8.45 2.53
N LEU A 209 0.62 8.80 3.58
CA LEU A 209 -0.82 9.03 3.53
C LEU A 209 -1.18 10.26 2.67
N ARG A 210 -0.37 11.32 2.69
CA ARG A 210 -0.55 12.47 1.77
C ARG A 210 -0.52 12.07 0.29
N ARG A 211 0.20 11.00 -0.05
CA ARG A 211 0.30 10.48 -1.42
C ARG A 211 -0.74 9.40 -1.71
N PHE A 212 -1.07 8.60 -0.71
CA PHE A 212 -1.98 7.46 -0.80
C PHE A 212 -3.09 7.57 0.26
N PRO A 213 -4.00 8.55 0.13
CA PRO A 213 -5.00 8.86 1.16
C PRO A 213 -6.03 7.76 1.39
N TYR A 214 -6.13 6.78 0.49
CA TYR A 214 -7.06 5.66 0.58
C TYR A 214 -6.35 4.32 0.83
N ASN A 215 -5.15 4.34 1.41
CA ASN A 215 -4.46 3.12 1.81
C ASN A 215 -4.85 2.75 3.25
N ALA A 216 -5.64 1.68 3.40
CA ALA A 216 -6.08 1.19 4.70
C ALA A 216 -4.92 0.82 5.64
N ALA A 217 -3.82 0.27 5.09
CA ALA A 217 -2.67 -0.13 5.90
C ALA A 217 -2.01 1.09 6.58
N TYR A 218 -1.83 2.20 5.87
CA TYR A 218 -1.24 3.41 6.47
C TYR A 218 -2.13 4.03 7.54
N HIS A 219 -3.46 4.02 7.35
CA HIS A 219 -4.38 4.41 8.41
C HIS A 219 -4.28 3.49 9.63
N ARG A 220 -4.25 2.17 9.42
CA ARG A 220 -4.08 1.20 10.50
C ARG A 220 -2.76 1.42 11.25
N ASP A 221 -1.65 1.57 10.54
CA ASP A 221 -0.33 1.67 11.15
C ASP A 221 -0.16 3.00 11.91
N ILE A 222 -0.75 4.11 11.41
CA ILE A 222 -0.86 5.36 12.18
C ILE A 222 -1.69 5.14 13.45
N GLY A 223 -2.85 4.48 13.35
CA GLY A 223 -3.69 4.19 14.50
C GLY A 223 -3.00 3.31 15.56
N ALA A 224 -2.22 2.33 15.12
CA ALA A 224 -1.40 1.49 15.98
C ALA A 224 -0.33 2.31 16.72
N VAL A 225 0.38 3.19 16.01
CA VAL A 225 1.40 4.08 16.62
C VAL A 225 0.77 5.08 17.58
N MET A 226 -0.39 5.67 17.24
CA MET A 226 -1.13 6.59 18.10
C MET A 226 -1.64 5.90 19.38
N TYR A 227 -2.04 4.64 19.29
CA TYR A 227 -2.41 3.83 20.46
C TYR A 227 -1.24 3.69 21.46
N GLU A 228 -0.03 3.42 20.96
CA GLU A 228 1.19 3.35 21.77
C GLU A 228 1.56 4.69 22.41
N LEU A 229 1.27 5.80 21.71
CA LEU A 229 1.45 7.18 22.20
C LEU A 229 0.38 7.66 23.19
N ASP A 230 -0.58 6.81 23.57
CA ASP A 230 -1.70 7.18 24.45
C ASP A 230 -2.69 8.20 23.85
N MET A 231 -2.70 8.30 22.51
CA MET A 231 -3.62 9.13 21.73
C MET A 231 -4.82 8.29 21.28
N ALA A 232 -5.63 7.84 22.26
CA ALA A 232 -6.67 6.84 22.01
C ALA A 232 -7.80 7.36 21.10
N GLU A 233 -8.16 8.64 21.21
CA GLU A 233 -9.15 9.29 20.35
C GLU A 233 -8.67 9.33 18.90
N GLU A 234 -7.48 9.85 18.63
CA GLU A 234 -6.92 9.95 17.27
C GLU A 234 -6.65 8.56 16.66
N ALA A 235 -6.24 7.60 17.48
CA ALA A 235 -6.09 6.21 17.07
C ALA A 235 -7.41 5.61 16.58
N GLU A 236 -8.51 5.82 17.31
CA GLU A 236 -9.84 5.37 16.89
C GLU A 236 -10.20 5.92 15.51
N GLN A 237 -9.96 7.21 15.26
CA GLN A 237 -10.30 7.87 13.99
C GLN A 237 -9.58 7.22 12.80
N HIS A 238 -8.28 7.00 12.94
CA HIS A 238 -7.47 6.37 11.90
C HIS A 238 -7.85 4.90 11.69
N LEU A 239 -8.11 4.15 12.75
CA LEU A 239 -8.51 2.74 12.65
C LEU A 239 -9.90 2.58 12.03
N LEU A 240 -10.84 3.45 12.38
CA LEU A 240 -12.16 3.51 11.79
C LEU A 240 -12.12 3.85 10.30
N GLU A 241 -11.24 4.76 9.87
CA GLU A 241 -11.01 5.03 8.44
C GLU A 241 -10.36 3.83 7.72
N ALA A 242 -9.41 3.13 8.36
CA ALA A 242 -8.87 1.90 7.82
C ALA A 242 -9.97 0.86 7.57
N LEU A 243 -10.89 0.70 8.53
CA LEU A 243 -12.03 -0.21 8.43
C LEU A 243 -13.12 0.26 7.46
N ARG A 244 -13.23 1.57 7.21
CA ARG A 244 -14.08 2.09 6.12
C ARG A 244 -13.58 1.61 4.76
N ILE A 245 -12.26 1.65 4.55
CA ILE A 245 -11.60 1.27 3.31
C ILE A 245 -11.53 -0.26 3.18
N ALA A 246 -11.18 -0.95 4.26
CA ALA A 246 -11.03 -2.41 4.35
C ALA A 246 -11.75 -2.96 5.59
N PRO A 247 -13.08 -3.20 5.53
CA PRO A 247 -13.90 -3.63 6.68
C PRO A 247 -13.49 -4.96 7.32
N GLY A 248 -12.69 -5.78 6.61
CA GLY A 248 -12.20 -7.06 7.09
C GLY A 248 -10.76 -7.05 7.61
N ASP A 249 -10.11 -5.89 7.73
CA ASP A 249 -8.74 -5.81 8.26
C ASP A 249 -8.70 -6.20 9.74
N SER A 250 -8.32 -7.46 10.00
CA SER A 250 -8.20 -8.01 11.36
C SER A 250 -7.23 -7.23 12.24
N ALA A 251 -6.15 -6.68 11.68
CA ALA A 251 -5.17 -5.95 12.46
C ALA A 251 -5.73 -4.57 12.86
N ALA A 252 -6.49 -3.90 11.99
CA ALA A 252 -7.22 -2.68 12.36
C ALA A 252 -8.29 -2.95 13.43
N LEU A 253 -9.05 -4.05 13.32
CA LEU A 253 -10.02 -4.47 14.35
C LEU A 253 -9.33 -4.78 15.69
N LEU A 254 -8.16 -5.43 15.67
CA LEU A 254 -7.38 -5.70 16.87
C LEU A 254 -6.99 -4.40 17.58
N PHE A 255 -6.35 -3.47 16.87
CA PHE A 255 -5.96 -2.19 17.46
C PHE A 255 -7.16 -1.35 17.90
N LEU A 256 -8.29 -1.40 17.18
CA LEU A 256 -9.50 -0.68 17.60
C LEU A 256 -10.08 -1.28 18.89
N GLY A 257 -10.08 -2.61 19.01
CA GLY A 257 -10.43 -3.30 20.24
C GLY A 257 -9.52 -2.92 21.42
N LEU A 258 -8.21 -2.79 21.18
CA LEU A 258 -7.25 -2.31 22.18
C LEU A 258 -7.51 -0.85 22.60
N VAL A 259 -7.81 0.03 21.64
CA VAL A 259 -8.21 1.42 21.91
C VAL A 259 -9.47 1.46 22.78
N TYR A 260 -10.50 0.67 22.46
CA TYR A 260 -11.70 0.59 23.29
C TYR A 260 -11.43 0.04 24.69
N PHE A 261 -10.56 -0.95 24.82
CA PHE A 261 -10.15 -1.46 26.12
C PHE A 261 -9.47 -0.36 26.95
N LYS A 262 -8.56 0.40 26.34
CA LYS A 262 -7.83 1.50 26.98
C LYS A 262 -8.76 2.62 27.46
N ARG A 263 -9.82 2.90 26.69
CA ARG A 263 -10.90 3.85 27.03
C ARG A 263 -11.94 3.27 27.99
N ARG A 264 -11.72 2.05 28.51
CA ARG A 264 -12.63 1.33 29.42
C ARG A 264 -14.00 1.00 28.84
N LEU A 265 -14.09 0.94 27.51
CA LEU A 265 -15.29 0.59 26.75
C LEU A 265 -15.32 -0.93 26.51
N LEU A 266 -15.37 -1.70 27.62
CA LEU A 266 -15.05 -3.13 27.66
C LEU A 266 -15.93 -3.99 26.73
N GLY A 267 -17.21 -3.68 26.60
CA GLY A 267 -18.14 -4.37 25.72
C GLY A 267 -17.82 -4.15 24.25
N MET A 268 -17.48 -2.91 23.87
CA MET A 268 -17.04 -2.60 22.51
C MET A 268 -15.68 -3.23 22.22
N ALA A 269 -14.77 -3.24 23.20
CA ALA A 269 -13.49 -3.91 23.08
C ALA A 269 -13.67 -5.41 22.78
N VAL A 270 -14.45 -6.14 23.59
CA VAL A 270 -14.71 -7.57 23.39
C VAL A 270 -15.34 -7.84 22.04
N GLN A 271 -16.34 -7.05 21.65
CA GLN A 271 -17.03 -7.24 20.37
C GLN A 271 -16.07 -7.03 19.19
N THR A 272 -15.32 -5.93 19.19
CA THR A 272 -14.38 -5.59 18.11
C THR A 272 -13.21 -6.59 18.03
N LEU A 273 -12.71 -7.07 19.18
CA LEU A 273 -11.69 -8.13 19.22
C LEU A 273 -12.22 -9.45 18.66
N ARG A 274 -13.49 -9.82 18.95
CA ARG A 274 -14.14 -10.99 18.33
C ARG A 274 -14.30 -10.84 16.83
N ASP A 275 -14.60 -9.62 16.37
CA ASP A 275 -14.68 -9.35 14.93
C ASP A 275 -13.31 -9.52 14.26
N SER A 276 -12.21 -9.16 14.92
CA SER A 276 -10.85 -9.41 14.41
C SER A 276 -10.57 -10.90 14.16
N LEU A 277 -11.10 -11.77 15.03
CA LEU A 277 -10.96 -13.23 14.96
C LEU A 277 -11.80 -13.87 13.84
N LYS A 278 -12.85 -13.20 13.33
CA LYS A 278 -13.68 -13.75 12.24
C LYS A 278 -12.86 -13.95 10.96
N ASN A 279 -11.97 -13.01 10.64
CA ASN A 279 -11.15 -13.04 9.43
C ASN A 279 -9.75 -13.66 9.67
N SER A 280 -9.27 -13.65 10.92
CA SER A 280 -8.00 -14.26 11.33
C SER A 280 -8.17 -15.06 12.62
N PRO A 281 -8.61 -16.33 12.54
CA PRO A 281 -8.94 -17.13 13.73
C PRO A 281 -7.73 -17.56 14.57
N ASP A 282 -6.54 -17.60 13.98
CA ASP A 282 -5.30 -18.09 14.62
C ASP A 282 -4.56 -16.97 15.36
N GLN A 283 -5.20 -16.44 16.40
CA GLN A 283 -4.65 -15.37 17.25
C GLN A 283 -4.92 -15.70 18.74
N PRO A 284 -4.15 -16.63 19.34
CA PRO A 284 -4.38 -17.08 20.72
C PRO A 284 -4.25 -15.95 21.74
N GLU A 285 -3.41 -14.95 21.49
CA GLU A 285 -3.23 -13.76 22.33
C GLU A 285 -4.51 -12.93 22.41
N VAL A 286 -5.24 -12.81 21.29
CA VAL A 286 -6.51 -12.06 21.22
C VAL A 286 -7.61 -12.80 21.99
N VAL A 287 -7.65 -14.13 21.90
CA VAL A 287 -8.59 -14.94 22.70
C VAL A 287 -8.32 -14.76 24.20
N GLN A 288 -7.06 -14.82 24.62
CA GLN A 288 -6.68 -14.59 26.02
C GLN A 288 -7.07 -13.19 26.49
N LEU A 289 -6.88 -12.16 25.64
CA LEU A 289 -7.26 -10.80 25.97
C LEU A 289 -8.79 -10.66 26.13
N ILE A 290 -9.58 -11.28 25.23
CA ILE A 290 -11.04 -11.29 25.35
C ILE A 290 -11.46 -11.91 26.68
N ASP A 291 -10.91 -13.08 27.03
CA ASP A 291 -11.23 -13.76 28.29
C ASP A 291 -10.89 -12.88 29.51
N GLN A 292 -9.75 -12.20 29.50
CA GLN A 292 -9.36 -11.26 30.55
C GLN A 292 -10.36 -10.09 30.68
N ILE A 293 -10.75 -9.49 29.55
CA ILE A 293 -11.70 -8.37 29.55
C ILE A 293 -13.07 -8.83 30.05
N GLU A 294 -13.52 -10.03 29.68
CA GLU A 294 -14.80 -10.58 30.14
C GLU A 294 -14.80 -10.87 31.65
N ILE A 295 -13.70 -11.37 32.21
CA ILE A 295 -13.55 -11.53 33.67
C ILE A 295 -13.67 -10.17 34.36
N ILE A 296 -12.91 -9.16 33.90
CA ILE A 296 -12.97 -7.80 34.46
C ILE A 296 -14.40 -7.27 34.41
N ARG A 297 -15.06 -7.39 33.25
CA ARG A 297 -16.42 -6.91 33.04
C ARG A 297 -17.45 -7.66 33.89
N ALA A 298 -17.24 -8.95 34.17
CA ALA A 298 -18.10 -9.72 35.08
C ALA A 298 -17.95 -9.27 36.54
N GLU A 299 -16.75 -8.84 36.96
CA GLU A 299 -16.50 -8.36 38.31
C GLU A 299 -17.05 -6.94 38.54
N ILE A 300 -16.81 -6.02 37.60
CA ILE A 300 -17.14 -4.59 37.78
C ILE A 300 -18.47 -4.18 37.13
N GLY A 301 -19.02 -5.01 36.26
CA GLY A 301 -20.18 -4.67 35.44
C GLY A 301 -19.84 -3.71 34.30
N ARG A 302 -20.82 -2.89 33.90
CA ARG A 302 -20.58 -1.82 32.92
C ARG A 302 -19.78 -0.70 33.56
N THR A 303 -18.78 -0.17 32.86
CA THR A 303 -17.99 0.96 33.35
C THR A 303 -18.80 2.26 33.30
N VAL A 304 -18.37 3.27 34.06
CA VAL A 304 -18.99 4.61 33.98
C VAL A 304 -18.83 5.13 32.57
N GLU A 305 -17.66 4.96 31.96
CA GLU A 305 -17.34 5.31 30.59
C GLU A 305 -18.33 4.67 29.62
N GLU A 306 -18.62 3.37 29.72
CA GLU A 306 -19.62 2.70 28.87
C GLU A 306 -21.05 3.23 29.09
N ILE A 307 -21.41 3.58 30.33
CA ILE A 307 -22.75 4.09 30.65
C ILE A 307 -22.93 5.50 30.07
N ILE A 308 -21.88 6.32 30.07
CA ILE A 308 -21.91 7.70 29.59
C ILE A 308 -21.36 7.87 28.17
N TYR A 309 -20.93 6.79 27.51
CA TYR A 309 -20.38 6.84 26.17
C TYR A 309 -21.47 7.26 25.20
N ASP A 310 -21.54 8.55 24.98
CA ASP A 310 -22.49 9.22 24.09
C ASP A 310 -21.77 10.41 23.46
N PRO A 311 -20.98 10.19 22.39
CA PRO A 311 -20.18 11.25 21.81
C PRO A 311 -21.07 12.41 21.37
N ALA A 312 -20.72 13.62 21.83
CA ALA A 312 -21.49 14.82 21.58
C ALA A 312 -21.31 15.26 20.12
N PRO A 313 -22.39 15.37 19.33
CA PRO A 313 -22.27 15.78 17.94
C PRO A 313 -22.12 17.29 17.78
N ASP A 314 -21.37 17.70 16.76
CA ASP A 314 -21.28 19.11 16.32
C ASP A 314 -22.60 19.60 15.72
N ALA A 315 -23.33 18.71 15.06
CA ALA A 315 -24.62 18.99 14.45
C ALA A 315 -25.45 17.71 14.30
N TYR A 316 -26.78 17.83 14.30
CA TYR A 316 -27.69 16.75 13.90
C TYR A 316 -28.16 16.98 12.47
N VAL A 317 -28.18 15.91 11.69
CA VAL A 317 -28.67 15.91 10.31
C VAL A 317 -29.60 14.72 10.07
N GLU A 318 -30.38 14.81 9.00
CA GLU A 318 -31.07 13.66 8.42
C GLU A 318 -30.32 13.19 7.17
N GLY A 319 -30.27 11.88 6.97
CA GLY A 319 -29.60 11.28 5.83
C GLY A 319 -30.08 9.85 5.56
N VAL A 320 -29.28 9.14 4.76
CA VAL A 320 -29.61 7.81 4.26
C VAL A 320 -28.44 6.86 4.45
N VAL A 321 -28.71 5.61 4.80
CA VAL A 321 -27.71 4.54 4.84
C VAL A 321 -27.28 4.18 3.41
N LYS A 322 -26.04 4.50 3.01
CA LYS A 322 -25.48 4.08 1.71
C LYS A 322 -25.21 2.59 1.69
N TRP A 323 -24.65 2.07 2.76
CA TRP A 323 -24.47 0.64 3.05
C TRP A 323 -24.16 0.46 4.54
N TYR A 324 -24.48 -0.71 5.06
CA TYR A 324 -24.12 -1.15 6.40
C TYR A 324 -23.93 -2.66 6.35
N SER A 325 -22.87 -3.14 6.99
CA SER A 325 -22.51 -4.54 7.12
C SER A 325 -22.68 -4.94 8.58
N PRO A 326 -23.76 -5.65 8.95
CA PRO A 326 -23.94 -6.14 10.31
C PRO A 326 -22.81 -7.07 10.75
N ASP A 327 -22.20 -7.80 9.80
CA ASP A 327 -21.13 -8.76 10.11
C ASP A 327 -19.84 -8.09 10.59
N THR A 328 -19.54 -6.89 10.06
CA THR A 328 -18.35 -6.11 10.41
C THR A 328 -18.69 -4.90 11.28
N GLY A 329 -19.97 -4.61 11.49
CA GLY A 329 -20.45 -3.43 12.21
C GLY A 329 -20.11 -2.09 11.54
N MET A 330 -19.67 -2.10 10.27
CA MET A 330 -19.23 -0.90 9.54
C MET A 330 -20.25 -0.50 8.48
N GLY A 331 -20.34 0.79 8.20
CA GLY A 331 -21.21 1.34 7.18
C GLY A 331 -20.84 2.75 6.77
N VAL A 332 -21.60 3.28 5.82
CA VAL A 332 -21.51 4.67 5.40
C VAL A 332 -22.92 5.25 5.30
N LEU A 333 -23.09 6.45 5.86
CA LEU A 333 -24.26 7.30 5.68
C LEU A 333 -23.95 8.41 4.66
N THR A 334 -25.01 9.02 4.14
CA THR A 334 -24.93 10.23 3.31
C THR A 334 -25.98 11.22 3.74
N CYS A 335 -25.63 12.50 3.76
CA CYS A 335 -26.56 13.61 3.95
C CYS A 335 -26.25 14.72 2.94
N GLN A 336 -27.01 15.80 2.99
CA GLN A 336 -26.84 16.93 2.07
C GLN A 336 -25.45 17.58 2.15
N GLU A 337 -24.87 17.62 3.35
CA GLU A 337 -23.61 18.32 3.64
C GLU A 337 -22.39 17.41 3.44
N TYR A 338 -22.55 16.12 3.73
CA TYR A 338 -21.47 15.14 3.71
C TYR A 338 -21.86 13.94 2.84
N PRO A 339 -21.18 13.75 1.69
CA PRO A 339 -21.49 12.64 0.80
C PRO A 339 -21.15 11.30 1.44
N GLU A 340 -20.15 11.25 2.32
CA GLU A 340 -19.77 10.05 3.07
C GLU A 340 -19.56 10.42 4.52
N VAL A 341 -20.32 9.78 5.41
CA VAL A 341 -20.17 9.85 6.86
C VAL A 341 -19.99 8.43 7.35
N LEU A 342 -18.92 8.18 8.11
CA LEU A 342 -18.63 6.85 8.61
C LEU A 342 -19.68 6.42 9.62
N LEU A 343 -20.14 5.16 9.54
CA LEU A 343 -21.00 4.54 10.52
C LEU A 343 -20.26 3.34 11.12
N HIS A 344 -20.24 3.31 12.45
CA HIS A 344 -19.83 2.15 13.25
C HIS A 344 -21.01 1.73 14.12
N TYR A 345 -21.19 0.43 14.36
CA TYR A 345 -22.35 -0.12 15.06
C TYR A 345 -22.55 0.48 16.45
N SER A 346 -21.48 0.90 17.13
CA SER A 346 -21.55 1.57 18.44
C SER A 346 -22.35 2.86 18.43
N ALA A 347 -22.51 3.50 17.26
CA ALA A 347 -23.32 4.71 17.10
C ALA A 347 -24.81 4.42 16.95
N ILE A 348 -25.22 3.16 16.70
CA ILE A 348 -26.61 2.79 16.44
C ILE A 348 -27.31 2.48 17.76
N LYS A 349 -28.54 2.96 17.94
CA LYS A 349 -29.39 2.51 19.05
C LYS A 349 -29.60 0.99 18.96
N ALA A 350 -29.44 0.28 20.07
CA ALA A 350 -29.49 -1.19 20.11
C ALA A 350 -30.77 -1.81 19.53
N GLU A 351 -31.90 -1.09 19.58
CA GLU A 351 -33.17 -1.52 18.99
C GLU A 351 -33.21 -1.44 17.46
N ASP A 352 -32.39 -0.57 16.86
CA ASP A 352 -32.33 -0.33 15.42
C ASP A 352 -31.23 -1.16 14.73
N GLU A 353 -30.17 -1.55 15.43
CA GLU A 353 -28.98 -2.22 14.88
C GLU A 353 -29.32 -3.43 14.00
N ALA A 354 -30.19 -4.32 14.51
CA ALA A 354 -30.59 -5.54 13.79
C ALA A 354 -31.49 -5.27 12.58
N THR A 355 -32.04 -4.05 12.44
CA THR A 355 -33.00 -3.69 11.39
C THR A 355 -32.46 -2.68 10.39
N LEU A 356 -31.30 -2.07 10.67
CA LEU A 356 -30.71 -1.03 9.83
C LEU A 356 -30.21 -1.62 8.51
N LYS A 357 -30.68 -1.08 7.39
CA LYS A 357 -30.37 -1.56 6.05
C LYS A 357 -30.07 -0.40 5.12
N LYS A 358 -29.39 -0.72 4.00
CA LYS A 358 -29.17 0.22 2.91
C LYS A 358 -30.49 0.86 2.47
N GLY A 359 -30.51 2.18 2.38
CA GLY A 359 -31.67 2.98 1.99
C GLY A 359 -32.52 3.49 3.15
N ASP A 360 -32.31 3.00 4.38
CA ASP A 360 -33.03 3.50 5.54
C ASP A 360 -32.75 4.98 5.78
N ARG A 361 -33.80 5.71 6.18
CA ARG A 361 -33.70 7.12 6.60
C ARG A 361 -33.32 7.17 8.06
N VAL A 362 -32.27 7.93 8.33
CA VAL A 362 -31.67 8.04 9.65
C VAL A 362 -31.53 9.50 10.05
N ARG A 363 -31.73 9.77 11.33
CA ARG A 363 -31.24 10.99 11.98
C ARG A 363 -29.98 10.61 12.74
N PHE A 364 -28.94 11.42 12.62
CA PHE A 364 -27.67 11.16 13.31
C PHE A 364 -26.94 12.46 13.61
N GLY A 365 -26.14 12.41 14.66
CA GLY A 365 -25.16 13.43 14.97
C GLY A 365 -23.90 13.26 14.11
N ILE A 366 -23.26 14.37 13.73
CA ILE A 366 -21.97 14.38 13.05
C ILE A 366 -20.92 14.88 14.02
N VAL A 367 -19.85 14.12 14.19
CA VAL A 367 -18.59 14.59 14.76
C VAL A 367 -17.64 14.87 13.59
N LYS A 368 -17.24 16.14 13.44
CA LYS A 368 -16.28 16.56 12.42
C LYS A 368 -14.90 16.16 12.87
N ASP A 369 -14.20 15.46 11.97
CA ASP A 369 -12.89 14.92 12.23
C ASP A 369 -11.84 15.53 11.30
N SER A 370 -10.58 15.38 11.68
CA SER A 370 -9.42 15.61 10.83
C SER A 370 -9.30 14.60 9.68
N VAL A 371 -9.86 13.39 9.85
CA VAL A 371 -9.81 12.32 8.85
C VAL A 371 -11.10 12.25 8.02
N SER A 372 -12.21 11.82 8.63
CA SER A 372 -13.51 11.65 7.99
C SER A 372 -14.62 11.93 9.00
N PRO A 373 -15.75 12.56 8.61
CA PRO A 373 -16.85 12.78 9.54
C PRO A 373 -17.44 11.44 10.02
N ILE A 374 -17.69 11.34 11.31
CA ILE A 374 -18.21 10.12 11.96
C ILE A 374 -19.66 10.37 12.40
N ALA A 375 -20.53 9.40 12.13
CA ALA A 375 -21.90 9.40 12.60
C ALA A 375 -21.96 8.88 14.04
N VAL A 376 -22.66 9.61 14.89
CA VAL A 376 -22.92 9.27 16.28
C VAL A 376 -24.42 9.38 16.56
N GLN A 377 -24.91 8.67 17.58
CA GLN A 377 -26.32 8.75 18.00
C GLN A 377 -27.33 8.54 16.85
N ILE A 378 -27.13 7.46 16.09
CA ILE A 378 -27.93 7.12 14.91
C ILE A 378 -29.27 6.55 15.35
N GLU A 379 -30.34 7.17 14.86
CA GLU A 379 -31.72 6.77 15.05
C GLU A 379 -32.39 6.52 13.70
N LYS A 380 -33.01 5.36 13.53
CA LYS A 380 -33.82 5.05 12.35
C LYS A 380 -35.15 5.80 12.46
N ILE A 381 -35.33 6.80 11.61
CA ILE A 381 -36.55 7.64 11.59
C ILE A 381 -37.56 7.21 10.53
N GLY A 382 -37.17 6.28 9.67
CA GLY A 382 -38.07 5.66 8.70
C GLY A 382 -37.33 4.62 7.88
N GLU A 383 -38.08 3.62 7.43
CA GLU A 383 -37.67 2.89 6.24
C GLU A 383 -37.84 3.83 5.05
N ASN A 384 -37.06 3.64 4.00
CA ASN A 384 -37.48 4.23 2.74
C ASN A 384 -38.87 3.65 2.44
N GLU A 385 -39.93 4.46 2.58
CA GLU A 385 -41.09 4.29 1.71
C GLU A 385 -40.48 4.19 0.32
N GLU A 386 -40.68 3.05 -0.37
CA GLU A 386 -40.29 2.85 -1.76
C GLU A 386 -40.38 4.19 -2.47
N SER A 387 -39.24 4.75 -2.93
CA SER A 387 -39.17 6.03 -3.66
C SER A 387 -40.44 6.14 -4.48
N GLU A 388 -41.34 7.08 -4.10
CA GLU A 388 -42.75 7.06 -4.50
C GLU A 388 -42.82 6.70 -5.97
N SER A 389 -43.24 5.46 -6.27
CA SER A 389 -43.14 4.92 -7.62
C SER A 389 -43.93 5.84 -8.55
N MET A 390 -43.23 6.66 -9.32
CA MET A 390 -43.86 7.69 -10.13
C MET A 390 -44.46 7.04 -11.37
N PRO A 391 -45.74 7.31 -11.69
CA PRO A 391 -46.32 6.84 -12.93
C PRO A 391 -45.75 7.62 -14.11
N GLY A 392 -45.40 6.91 -15.18
CA GLY A 392 -44.91 7.50 -16.42
C GLY A 392 -45.10 6.58 -17.60
N LYS A 393 -44.65 7.04 -18.75
CA LYS A 393 -44.64 6.27 -19.99
C LYS A 393 -43.26 6.27 -20.60
N ILE A 394 -42.87 5.14 -21.18
CA ILE A 394 -41.66 5.08 -22.02
C ILE A 394 -41.91 5.97 -23.24
N GLU A 395 -41.18 7.09 -23.33
CA GLU A 395 -41.32 8.03 -24.43
C GLU A 395 -40.49 7.59 -25.64
N ARG A 396 -39.21 7.28 -25.40
CA ARG A 396 -38.27 6.83 -26.43
C ARG A 396 -37.18 5.96 -25.81
N TYR A 397 -36.62 5.04 -26.59
CA TYR A 397 -35.50 4.19 -26.18
C TYR A 397 -34.65 3.79 -27.38
N ASP A 398 -33.41 3.44 -27.11
CA ASP A 398 -32.40 2.99 -28.07
C ASP A 398 -31.87 1.63 -27.60
N VAL A 399 -32.13 0.60 -28.39
CA VAL A 399 -31.77 -0.80 -28.07
C VAL A 399 -30.27 -1.01 -28.14
N GLU A 400 -29.58 -0.38 -29.10
CA GLU A 400 -28.13 -0.49 -29.24
C GLU A 400 -27.41 0.18 -28.07
N LYS A 401 -27.89 1.37 -27.67
CA LYS A 401 -27.33 2.12 -26.53
C LYS A 401 -27.82 1.66 -25.17
N LYS A 402 -28.79 0.73 -25.12
CA LYS A 402 -29.38 0.18 -23.89
C LYS A 402 -29.87 1.27 -22.92
N MET A 403 -30.54 2.29 -23.45
CA MET A 403 -31.08 3.40 -22.66
C MET A 403 -32.34 3.99 -23.26
N GLY A 404 -33.08 4.76 -22.48
CA GLY A 404 -34.25 5.48 -22.94
C GLY A 404 -34.68 6.59 -22.00
N ILE A 405 -35.84 7.16 -22.28
CA ILE A 405 -36.46 8.24 -21.51
C ILE A 405 -37.88 7.84 -21.16
N ILE A 406 -38.22 8.04 -19.89
CA ILE A 406 -39.59 8.00 -19.38
C ILE A 406 -40.07 9.43 -19.25
N ARG A 407 -41.28 9.69 -19.72
CA ARG A 407 -42.00 10.93 -19.39
C ARG A 407 -42.92 10.64 -18.22
N GLY A 408 -42.62 11.28 -17.08
CA GLY A 408 -43.45 11.23 -15.89
C GLY A 408 -44.82 11.88 -16.15
N HIS A 409 -45.84 11.46 -15.42
CA HIS A 409 -47.17 12.07 -15.50
C HIS A 409 -47.21 13.52 -15.00
N ASP A 410 -46.19 13.93 -14.26
CA ASP A 410 -45.90 15.30 -13.85
C ASP A 410 -45.17 16.11 -14.93
N GLY A 411 -44.85 15.49 -16.08
CA GLY A 411 -44.23 16.13 -17.24
C GLY A 411 -42.69 16.09 -17.26
N ARG A 412 -42.03 15.54 -16.23
CA ARG A 412 -40.56 15.44 -16.19
C ARG A 412 -40.02 14.37 -17.14
N GLU A 413 -38.87 14.64 -17.74
CA GLU A 413 -38.10 13.64 -18.51
C GLU A 413 -37.07 12.97 -17.61
N VAL A 414 -37.12 11.64 -17.54
CA VAL A 414 -36.26 10.83 -16.67
C VAL A 414 -35.55 9.78 -17.51
N PHE A 415 -34.23 9.76 -17.46
CA PHE A 415 -33.42 8.82 -18.21
C PHE A 415 -33.44 7.44 -17.57
N PHE A 416 -33.50 6.35 -18.32
CA PHE A 416 -33.31 5.01 -17.78
C PHE A 416 -32.26 4.25 -18.59
N ALA A 417 -31.49 3.42 -17.89
CA ALA A 417 -30.69 2.38 -18.53
C ALA A 417 -31.51 1.08 -18.59
N PHE A 418 -31.22 0.20 -19.55
CA PHE A 418 -31.91 -1.10 -19.63
C PHE A 418 -31.69 -1.95 -18.37
N SER A 419 -30.58 -1.76 -17.67
CA SER A 419 -30.31 -2.41 -16.38
C SER A 419 -31.26 -1.97 -15.26
N ALA A 420 -31.98 -0.86 -15.43
CA ALA A 420 -33.02 -0.43 -14.50
C ALA A 420 -34.39 -1.04 -14.80
N LEU A 421 -34.56 -1.72 -15.94
CA LEU A 421 -35.82 -2.35 -16.32
C LEU A 421 -35.95 -3.72 -15.66
N THR A 422 -37.14 -4.03 -15.17
CA THR A 422 -37.52 -5.42 -14.85
C THR A 422 -37.59 -6.27 -16.13
N GLU A 423 -37.40 -7.59 -16.02
CA GLU A 423 -37.50 -8.52 -17.16
C GLU A 423 -38.82 -8.35 -17.93
N GLU A 424 -39.94 -8.22 -17.21
CA GLU A 424 -41.26 -8.00 -17.83
C GLU A 424 -41.31 -6.72 -18.68
N VAL A 425 -40.68 -5.63 -18.22
CA VAL A 425 -40.62 -4.37 -18.99
C VAL A 425 -39.65 -4.51 -20.16
N LEU A 426 -38.51 -5.17 -19.96
CA LEU A 426 -37.51 -5.37 -21.01
C LEU A 426 -38.06 -6.21 -22.18
N GLU A 427 -38.83 -7.25 -21.89
CA GLU A 427 -39.46 -8.12 -22.90
C GLU A 427 -40.61 -7.42 -23.65
N SER A 428 -41.28 -6.46 -23.01
CA SER A 428 -42.47 -5.79 -23.56
C SER A 428 -42.24 -4.32 -23.92
N ILE A 429 -40.97 -3.86 -23.90
CA ILE A 429 -40.61 -2.46 -24.08
C ILE A 429 -41.10 -1.92 -25.43
N LYS A 430 -41.83 -0.81 -25.37
CA LYS A 430 -42.37 -0.08 -26.52
C LYS A 430 -42.68 1.36 -26.13
N PRO A 431 -42.76 2.30 -27.08
CA PRO A 431 -43.25 3.64 -26.79
C PRO A 431 -44.67 3.58 -26.19
N ASP A 432 -44.98 4.53 -25.32
CA ASP A 432 -46.22 4.66 -24.56
C ASP A 432 -46.52 3.53 -23.55
N LEU A 433 -45.56 2.64 -23.28
CA LEU A 433 -45.71 1.63 -22.24
C LEU A 433 -45.81 2.31 -20.86
N GLU A 434 -46.94 2.09 -20.17
CA GLU A 434 -47.19 2.58 -18.82
C GLU A 434 -46.33 1.85 -17.81
N VAL A 435 -45.50 2.61 -17.10
CA VAL A 435 -44.55 2.11 -16.12
C VAL A 435 -44.67 2.87 -14.81
N LEU A 436 -44.23 2.22 -13.74
CA LEU A 436 -43.90 2.86 -12.49
C LEU A 436 -42.38 2.89 -12.39
N PHE A 437 -41.81 4.04 -12.03
CA PHE A 437 -40.37 4.19 -11.93
C PHE A 437 -39.96 4.96 -10.68
N GLU A 438 -38.80 4.60 -10.16
CA GLU A 438 -38.11 5.29 -9.07
C GLU A 438 -37.02 6.16 -9.71
N SER A 439 -36.93 7.45 -9.37
CA SER A 439 -35.88 8.33 -9.91
C SER A 439 -34.89 8.76 -8.82
N ARG A 440 -33.64 8.99 -9.24
CA ARG A 440 -32.58 9.60 -8.45
C ARG A 440 -31.97 10.76 -9.22
N SER A 441 -31.61 11.83 -8.53
CA SER A 441 -30.82 12.90 -9.12
C SER A 441 -29.38 12.42 -9.31
N ILE A 442 -28.84 12.60 -10.50
CA ILE A 442 -27.42 12.44 -10.81
C ILE A 442 -26.86 13.79 -11.27
N THR A 443 -25.76 14.19 -10.64
CA THR A 443 -24.93 15.31 -11.07
C THR A 443 -24.03 14.87 -12.23
N GLY A 444 -24.15 15.56 -13.37
CA GLY A 444 -23.27 15.36 -14.51
C GLY A 444 -21.99 16.19 -14.42
N LEU A 445 -21.12 16.07 -15.44
CA LEU A 445 -19.93 16.93 -15.64
C LEU A 445 -20.27 18.41 -15.94
N SER A 446 -21.54 18.71 -16.18
CA SER A 446 -22.10 20.05 -16.27
C SER A 446 -22.97 20.31 -15.03
N ASP A 447 -23.01 21.53 -14.51
CA ASP A 447 -23.79 21.97 -13.31
C ASP A 447 -25.32 21.72 -13.34
N ASN A 448 -25.83 20.98 -14.32
CA ASN A 448 -27.22 20.56 -14.40
C ASN A 448 -27.44 19.21 -13.69
N ASN A 449 -28.43 19.18 -12.80
CA ASN A 449 -28.95 17.94 -12.22
C ASN A 449 -29.84 17.23 -13.24
N TYR A 450 -29.54 15.96 -13.52
CA TYR A 450 -30.38 15.08 -14.35
C TYR A 450 -31.10 14.08 -13.45
N GLU A 451 -32.33 13.70 -13.78
CA GLU A 451 -33.02 12.60 -13.12
C GLU A 451 -32.81 11.29 -13.90
N GLN A 452 -32.39 10.24 -13.20
CA GLN A 452 -32.27 8.89 -13.76
C GLN A 452 -33.15 7.91 -13.01
N ALA A 453 -33.88 7.08 -13.73
CA ALA A 453 -34.63 5.99 -13.18
C ALA A 453 -33.67 4.90 -12.65
N SER A 454 -33.79 4.59 -11.36
CA SER A 454 -33.07 3.50 -10.71
C SER A 454 -33.77 2.15 -10.88
N ARG A 455 -35.10 2.16 -11.07
CA ARG A 455 -35.92 0.97 -11.26
C ARG A 455 -37.18 1.28 -12.05
N VAL A 456 -37.56 0.42 -12.99
CA VAL A 456 -38.73 0.57 -13.86
C VAL A 456 -39.51 -0.74 -13.95
N ARG A 457 -40.79 -0.70 -13.56
CA ARG A 457 -41.72 -1.85 -13.55
C ARG A 457 -43.01 -1.55 -14.30
N LEU A 458 -43.69 -2.59 -14.81
CA LEU A 458 -44.97 -2.43 -15.49
C LEU A 458 -46.04 -1.87 -14.55
N ARG A 459 -46.83 -0.91 -15.04
CA ARG A 459 -48.00 -0.43 -14.31
C ARG A 459 -49.20 -1.34 -14.58
N LYS A 460 -49.54 -2.22 -13.64
CA LYS A 460 -50.72 -3.09 -13.74
C LYS A 460 -52.01 -2.23 -13.67
N ARG A 461 -52.86 -2.29 -14.70
CA ARG A 461 -54.20 -1.67 -14.68
C ARG A 461 -55.01 -2.29 -13.53
N LYS A 462 -55.54 -1.47 -12.61
CA LYS A 462 -56.66 -1.90 -11.74
C LYS A 462 -57.83 -2.27 -12.65
N LEU A 463 -58.21 -3.55 -12.64
CA LEU A 463 -59.49 -3.98 -13.23
C LEU A 463 -60.62 -3.24 -12.48
N PRO A 464 -61.64 -2.71 -13.17
CA PRO A 464 -62.79 -2.12 -12.48
C PRO A 464 -63.44 -3.20 -11.61
N ALA A 465 -63.79 -2.84 -10.38
CA ALA A 465 -64.57 -3.71 -9.51
C ALA A 465 -65.85 -4.13 -10.25
N LYS A 466 -66.13 -5.43 -10.26
CA LYS A 466 -67.40 -5.94 -10.81
C LYS A 466 -68.54 -5.23 -10.07
N PRO A 467 -69.52 -4.63 -10.78
CA PRO A 467 -70.71 -4.11 -10.13
C PRO A 467 -71.44 -5.27 -9.44
N GLU A 468 -71.89 -5.01 -8.21
CA GLU A 468 -72.56 -5.96 -7.30
C GLU A 468 -73.82 -6.62 -7.88
#